data_AF-A0A1Q9MYL0-F1
#
_entry.id   AF-A0A1Q9MYL0-F1
#
_cell.length_a   1.000
_cell.length_b   1.000
_cell.length_c   1.000
_cell.angle_alpha   90.00
_cell.angle_beta   90.00
_cell.angle_gamma   90.00
#
_symmetry.space_group_name_H-M   'P 1'
#
loop_
_entity.id
_entity.type
_entity.pdbx_description
1 polymer ?
#
loop_
_entity_poly.entity_id
_entity_poly.type
_entity_poly.pdbx_seq_one_letter_code
_entity_poly.pdbx_strand_id
1 'polypeptide(L)'
;MVFLRPIPTISAGREKIRRGQILSERVSIIIPTELKQDLETLKSRMHLDLSTLIRLLLAGSVQEKKLDIAVEEYKTCKKSLGKSAEFANLSLWEFIDELHKRTVGLAISPADIEDEIRRIDEGEYDQYIPK
;
A
#
# COMPACT_ATOMS: atom_id res chain seq x y z
N MET A 1 -41.12 -24.02 -10.63
CA MET A 1 -40.81 -23.98 -12.08
C MET A 1 -41.20 -22.59 -12.54
N VAL A 2 -40.30 -21.62 -12.68
CA VAL A 2 -39.32 -21.47 -13.76
C VAL A 2 -38.02 -20.84 -13.23
N PHE A 3 -36.92 -21.42 -13.71
CA PHE A 3 -35.53 -21.05 -13.47
C PHE A 3 -35.18 -19.87 -14.39
N LEU A 4 -35.04 -18.66 -13.86
CA LEU A 4 -34.40 -17.57 -14.61
C LEU A 4 -32.92 -17.56 -14.25
N ARG A 5 -32.09 -18.15 -15.12
CA ARG A 5 -30.63 -17.94 -15.07
C ARG A 5 -30.34 -16.50 -15.49
N PRO A 6 -29.61 -15.70 -14.71
CA PRO A 6 -29.03 -14.50 -15.24
C PRO A 6 -27.99 -14.89 -16.30
N ILE A 7 -28.04 -14.18 -17.43
CA ILE A 7 -27.21 -14.33 -18.61
C ILE A 7 -25.81 -13.77 -18.29
N PRO A 8 -24.71 -14.50 -18.50
CA PRO A 8 -23.37 -13.95 -18.31
C PRO A 8 -22.93 -13.24 -19.60
N THR A 9 -22.75 -11.93 -19.52
CA THR A 9 -22.15 -11.08 -20.56
C THR A 9 -21.40 -9.96 -19.83
N ILE A 10 -20.14 -9.61 -20.09
CA ILE A 10 -19.20 -9.79 -21.20
C ILE A 10 -17.77 -9.69 -20.62
N SER A 11 -16.83 -10.46 -21.18
CA SER A 11 -15.36 -10.33 -21.04
C SER A 11 -14.77 -10.69 -19.66
N ALA A 12 -14.49 -11.97 -19.41
CA ALA A 12 -13.17 -12.57 -19.70
C ALA A 12 -11.96 -11.90 -19.00
N GLY A 13 -12.15 -11.30 -17.83
CA GLY A 13 -11.06 -10.92 -16.90
C GLY A 13 -10.67 -12.07 -15.97
N ARG A 14 -9.93 -13.06 -16.50
CA ARG A 14 -9.17 -14.12 -15.81
C ARG A 14 -9.50 -14.38 -14.33
N GLU A 15 -10.57 -15.13 -14.11
CA GLU A 15 -10.76 -15.90 -12.89
C GLU A 15 -9.81 -17.11 -12.91
N LYS A 16 -8.60 -16.97 -12.36
CA LYS A 16 -7.71 -18.11 -12.06
C LYS A 16 -6.86 -17.86 -10.81
N ILE A 17 -7.48 -17.82 -9.64
CA ILE A 17 -6.77 -18.19 -8.41
C ILE A 17 -6.78 -19.72 -8.34
N ARG A 18 -5.79 -20.35 -8.98
CA ARG A 18 -5.45 -21.74 -8.68
C ARG A 18 -4.56 -21.73 -7.43
N ARG A 19 -5.16 -22.13 -6.31
CA ARG A 19 -4.52 -22.29 -5.00
C ARG A 19 -3.12 -22.90 -5.15
N GLY A 20 -2.08 -22.15 -4.77
CA GLY A 20 -0.72 -22.65 -4.56
C GLY A 20 0.33 -22.39 -5.66
N GLN A 21 0.01 -21.70 -6.76
CA GLN A 21 1.00 -21.37 -7.79
C GLN A 21 1.24 -19.85 -7.84
N ILE A 22 2.47 -19.40 -7.59
CA ILE A 22 2.87 -18.00 -7.83
C ILE A 22 2.71 -17.75 -9.33
N LEU A 23 1.74 -16.92 -9.72
CA LEU A 23 1.53 -16.56 -11.11
C LEU A 23 2.59 -15.54 -11.51
N SER A 24 3.66 -15.98 -12.16
CA SER A 24 4.66 -15.09 -12.74
C SER A 24 4.28 -14.76 -14.18
N GLU A 25 4.18 -13.48 -14.52
CA GLU A 25 4.03 -13.02 -15.90
C GLU A 25 5.36 -12.45 -16.42
N ARG A 26 5.65 -12.66 -17.71
CA ARG A 26 6.87 -12.15 -18.35
C ARG A 26 6.64 -10.73 -18.86
N VAL A 27 7.51 -9.82 -18.45
CA VAL A 27 7.58 -8.45 -18.97
C VAL A 27 8.90 -8.29 -19.72
N SER A 28 8.86 -7.71 -20.92
CA SER A 28 10.03 -7.37 -21.72
C SER A 28 10.12 -5.85 -21.85
N ILE A 29 11.27 -5.27 -21.53
CA ILE A 29 11.53 -3.82 -21.61
C ILE A 29 12.85 -3.56 -22.32
N ILE A 30 12.95 -2.40 -22.96
CA ILE A 30 14.22 -1.86 -23.47
C ILE A 30 14.73 -0.86 -22.44
N ILE A 31 16.01 -0.98 -22.08
CA ILE A 31 16.65 -0.11 -21.08
C ILE A 31 17.87 0.59 -21.67
N PRO A 32 18.23 1.79 -21.17
CA PRO A 32 19.48 2.46 -21.52
C PRO A 32 20.70 1.59 -21.20
N THR A 33 21.77 1.78 -21.96
CA THR A 33 23.01 1.01 -21.80
C THR A 33 23.64 1.26 -20.43
N GLU A 34 23.56 2.50 -19.94
CA GLU A 34 24.06 2.94 -18.64
C GLU A 34 23.37 2.17 -17.51
N LEU A 35 22.04 2.08 -17.55
CA LEU A 35 21.27 1.32 -16.55
C LEU A 35 21.64 -0.16 -16.55
N LYS A 36 21.90 -0.74 -17.73
CA LYS A 36 22.37 -2.14 -17.81
C LYS A 36 23.73 -2.31 -17.13
N GLN A 37 24.66 -1.36 -17.26
CA GLN A 37 25.97 -1.41 -16.62
C GLN A 37 25.85 -1.33 -15.09
N ASP A 38 24.97 -0.47 -14.58
CA ASP A 38 24.68 -0.36 -13.15
C ASP A 38 24.10 -1.68 -12.60
N LEU A 39 23.16 -2.29 -13.33
CA LEU A 39 22.58 -3.58 -12.94
C LEU A 39 23.62 -4.70 -12.89
N GLU A 40 24.55 -4.78 -13.84
CA GLU A 40 25.63 -5.78 -13.81
C GLU A 40 26.61 -5.55 -12.64
N THR A 41 26.87 -4.28 -12.30
CA THR A 41 27.69 -3.91 -11.13
C THR A 41 27.03 -4.37 -9.83
N LEU A 42 25.73 -4.07 -9.66
CA LEU A 42 24.95 -4.49 -8.50
C LEU A 42 24.83 -6.02 -8.40
N LYS A 43 24.60 -6.69 -9.54
CA LYS A 43 24.54 -8.15 -9.65
C LYS A 43 25.79 -8.80 -9.07
N SER A 44 26.96 -8.26 -9.43
CA SER A 44 28.26 -8.75 -8.96
C SER A 44 28.47 -8.52 -7.47
N ARG A 45 28.07 -7.33 -6.95
CA ARG A 45 28.23 -6.98 -5.53
C ARG A 45 27.28 -7.73 -4.60
N MET A 46 26.06 -7.99 -5.07
CA MET A 46 25.02 -8.64 -4.26
C MET A 46 24.99 -10.17 -4.45
N HIS A 47 25.79 -10.70 -5.38
CA HIS A 47 25.83 -12.13 -5.73
C HIS A 47 24.46 -12.71 -6.09
N LEU A 48 23.64 -11.92 -6.81
CA LEU A 48 22.31 -12.33 -7.28
C LEU A 48 22.33 -12.61 -8.78
N ASP A 49 21.35 -13.37 -9.29
CA ASP A 49 21.09 -13.38 -10.73
C ASP A 49 20.37 -12.09 -11.16
N LEU A 50 20.50 -11.72 -12.44
CA LEU A 50 19.94 -10.47 -12.96
C LEU A 50 18.42 -10.40 -12.76
N SER A 51 17.72 -11.53 -12.93
CA SER A 51 16.26 -11.55 -12.83
C SER A 51 15.79 -11.35 -11.39
N THR A 52 16.50 -11.91 -10.41
CA THR A 52 16.22 -11.72 -8.99
C THR A 52 16.53 -10.30 -8.55
N LEU A 53 17.67 -9.75 -8.99
CA LEU A 53 18.01 -8.35 -8.72
C LEU A 53 16.95 -7.40 -9.28
N ILE A 54 16.55 -7.56 -10.54
CA ILE A 54 15.54 -6.71 -11.17
C ILE A 54 14.20 -6.82 -10.43
N ARG A 55 13.75 -8.03 -10.07
CA ARG A 55 12.51 -8.22 -9.31
C ARG A 55 12.57 -7.55 -7.94
N LEU A 56 13.68 -7.67 -7.23
CA LEU A 56 13.90 -7.03 -5.92
C LEU A 56 13.80 -5.51 -6.03
N LEU A 57 14.56 -4.92 -6.96
CA LEU A 57 14.57 -3.47 -7.17
C LEU A 57 13.20 -2.96 -7.61
N LEU A 58 12.54 -3.64 -8.55
CA LEU A 58 11.20 -3.27 -9.02
C LEU A 58 10.16 -3.37 -7.90
N ALA A 59 10.18 -4.44 -7.10
CA ALA A 59 9.24 -4.60 -6.00
C ALA A 59 9.36 -3.46 -4.99
N GLY A 60 10.60 -3.11 -4.62
CA GLY A 60 10.88 -1.95 -3.75
C GLY A 60 10.38 -0.64 -4.35
N SER A 61 10.73 -0.35 -5.60
CA SER A 61 10.32 0.89 -6.28
C SER A 61 8.80 1.00 -6.46
N VAL A 62 8.12 -0.11 -6.75
CA VAL A 62 6.65 -0.14 -6.85
C VAL A 62 6.01 0.14 -5.49
N GLN A 63 6.53 -0.48 -4.43
CA GLN A 63 6.03 -0.27 -3.08
C GLN A 63 6.21 1.17 -2.62
N GLU A 64 7.40 1.76 -2.83
CA GLU A 64 7.67 3.17 -2.54
C GLU A 64 6.71 4.08 -3.30
N LYS A 65 6.51 3.81 -4.60
CA LYS A 65 5.61 4.64 -5.42
C LYS A 65 4.15 4.56 -4.96
N LYS A 66 3.70 3.38 -4.51
CA LYS A 66 2.37 3.21 -3.93
C LYS A 66 2.23 4.00 -2.64
N LEU A 67 3.26 4.01 -1.80
CA LEU A 67 3.29 4.79 -0.57
C LEU A 67 3.19 6.30 -0.85
N ASP A 68 3.98 6.81 -1.79
CA ASP A 68 3.92 8.22 -2.21
C ASP A 68 2.50 8.63 -2.62
N ILE A 69 1.85 7.82 -3.46
CA ILE A 69 0.48 8.08 -3.93
C ILE A 69 -0.51 8.02 -2.75
N ALA A 70 -0.38 7.02 -1.87
CA ALA A 70 -1.26 6.87 -0.71
C ALA A 70 -1.20 8.09 0.23
N VAL A 71 0.01 8.61 0.47
CA VAL A 71 0.24 9.79 1.31
C VAL A 71 -0.37 11.03 0.66
N GLU A 72 -0.17 11.25 -0.63
CA GLU A 72 -0.76 12.41 -1.33
C GLU A 72 -2.29 12.33 -1.40
N GLU A 73 -2.85 11.16 -1.63
CA GLU A 73 -4.31 10.96 -1.60
C GLU A 73 -4.90 11.13 -0.20
N TYR A 74 -4.16 10.77 0.85
CA TYR A 74 -4.54 11.04 2.23
C TYR A 74 -4.55 12.55 2.51
N LYS A 75 -3.44 13.25 2.18
CA LYS A 75 -3.30 14.70 2.38
C LYS A 75 -4.37 15.51 1.67
N THR A 76 -4.81 15.05 0.50
CA THR A 76 -5.85 15.70 -0.31
C THR A 76 -7.27 15.25 0.04
N CYS A 77 -7.44 14.51 1.15
CA CYS A 77 -8.71 13.96 1.64
C CYS A 77 -9.46 13.11 0.61
N LYS A 78 -8.75 12.51 -0.36
CA LYS A 78 -9.34 11.63 -1.39
C LYS A 78 -9.61 10.24 -0.86
N LYS A 79 -8.81 9.77 0.09
CA LYS A 79 -8.94 8.47 0.75
C LYS A 79 -8.79 8.63 2.25
N SER A 80 -9.53 7.81 3.00
CA SER A 80 -9.37 7.71 4.45
C SER A 80 -8.00 7.10 4.80
N LEU A 81 -7.54 7.33 6.03
CA LEU A 81 -6.28 6.77 6.56
C LEU A 81 -6.17 5.27 6.30
N GLY A 82 -7.21 4.50 6.63
CA GLY A 82 -7.25 3.05 6.41
C GLY A 82 -7.23 2.67 4.93
N LYS A 83 -7.92 3.41 4.05
CA LYS A 83 -7.92 3.11 2.62
C LYS A 83 -6.58 3.43 1.95
N SER A 84 -5.89 4.47 2.44
CA SER A 84 -4.53 4.78 2.01
C SER A 84 -3.52 3.72 2.48
N ALA A 85 -3.62 3.27 3.73
CA ALA A 85 -2.79 2.18 4.25
C ALA A 85 -2.99 0.88 3.45
N GLU A 86 -4.24 0.49 3.19
CA GLU A 86 -4.58 -0.68 2.36
C GLU A 86 -3.99 -0.54 0.94
N PHE A 87 -4.13 0.63 0.31
CA PHE A 87 -3.56 0.86 -1.01
C PHE A 87 -2.03 0.71 -0.98
N ALA A 88 -1.36 1.28 0.01
CA ALA A 88 0.08 1.13 0.22
C ALA A 88 0.48 -0.29 0.65
N ASN A 89 -0.45 -1.21 0.89
CA ASN A 89 -0.16 -2.56 1.41
C ASN A 89 0.63 -2.51 2.73
N LEU A 90 0.25 -1.59 3.61
CA LEU A 90 0.76 -1.42 4.96
C LEU A 90 -0.35 -1.66 5.96
N SER A 91 0.00 -2.07 7.17
CA SER A 91 -0.90 -1.96 8.31
C SER A 91 -1.19 -0.49 8.60
N LEU A 92 -2.26 -0.24 9.36
CA LEU A 92 -2.61 1.11 9.77
C LEU A 92 -1.47 1.79 10.54
N TRP A 93 -0.81 1.06 11.43
CA TRP A 93 0.31 1.55 12.24
C TRP A 93 1.53 1.91 11.41
N GLU A 94 1.93 1.03 10.48
CA GLU A 94 3.04 1.32 9.57
C GLU A 94 2.76 2.56 8.71
N PHE A 95 1.50 2.73 8.27
CA PHE A 95 1.14 3.92 7.50
C PHE A 95 1.17 5.20 8.36
N ILE A 96 0.74 5.14 9.63
CA ILE A 96 0.85 6.27 10.57
C ILE A 96 2.31 6.65 10.81
N ASP A 97 3.19 5.66 10.98
CA ASP A 97 4.64 5.91 11.12
C ASP A 97 5.21 6.60 9.87
N GLU A 98 4.78 6.18 8.67
CA GLU A 98 5.19 6.84 7.43
C GLU A 98 4.67 8.28 7.31
N LEU A 99 3.44 8.56 7.75
CA LEU A 99 2.91 9.92 7.81
C LEU A 99 3.74 10.78 8.78
N HIS A 100 4.09 10.24 9.95
CA HIS A 100 4.89 10.94 10.94
C HIS A 100 6.30 11.28 10.42
N LYS A 101 6.99 10.31 9.81
CA LYS A 101 8.31 10.54 9.16
C LYS A 101 8.25 11.62 8.09
N ARG A 102 7.12 11.73 7.39
CA ARG A 102 6.86 12.71 6.33
C ARG A 102 6.25 14.01 6.85
N THR A 103 6.16 14.21 8.16
CA THR A 103 5.56 15.38 8.83
C THR A 103 4.12 15.68 8.37
N VAL A 104 3.38 14.64 8.02
CA VAL A 104 1.97 14.73 7.65
C VAL A 104 1.13 14.50 8.90
N GLY A 105 0.44 15.54 9.35
CA GLY A 105 -0.48 15.46 10.48
C GLY A 105 -1.70 14.59 10.18
N LEU A 106 -2.31 14.06 11.23
CA LEU A 106 -3.61 13.41 11.10
C LEU A 106 -4.67 14.46 10.75
N ALA A 107 -5.53 14.13 9.78
CA ALA A 107 -6.67 14.95 9.39
C ALA A 107 -7.77 14.90 10.46
N ILE A 108 -7.53 15.58 11.58
CA ILE A 108 -8.45 15.74 12.71
C ILE A 108 -8.84 17.22 12.75
N SER A 109 -10.13 17.53 12.85
CA SER A 109 -10.55 18.93 12.96
C SER A 109 -10.28 19.47 14.37
N PRO A 110 -10.05 20.79 14.54
CA PRO A 110 -9.89 21.38 15.87
C PRO A 110 -11.08 21.09 16.80
N ALA A 111 -12.31 21.09 16.26
CA ALA A 111 -13.52 20.76 17.01
C ALA A 111 -13.49 19.33 17.54
N ASP A 112 -13.06 18.36 16.71
CA ASP A 112 -12.93 16.96 17.16
C ASP A 112 -11.88 16.83 18.28
N ILE A 113 -10.80 17.61 18.22
CA ILE A 113 -9.78 17.63 19.28
C ILE A 113 -10.34 18.21 20.58
N GLU A 114 -11.04 19.34 20.49
CA GLU A 114 -11.67 19.99 21.65
C GLU A 114 -12.72 19.08 22.32
N ASP A 115 -13.52 18.40 21.51
CA ASP A 115 -14.50 17.40 21.97
C ASP A 115 -13.81 16.25 22.70
N GLU A 116 -12.71 15.73 22.14
CA GLU A 116 -11.98 14.62 22.74
C GLU A 116 -11.30 15.02 24.07
N ILE A 117 -10.73 16.23 24.16
CA ILE A 117 -10.17 16.76 25.40
C ILE A 117 -11.24 16.85 26.49
N ARG A 118 -12.42 17.38 26.16
CA ARG A 118 -13.55 17.47 27.10
C ARG A 118 -13.97 16.10 27.63
N ARG A 119 -14.05 15.08 26.77
CA ARG A 119 -14.42 13.71 27.16
C ARG A 119 -13.39 13.09 28.10
N ILE A 120 -12.11 13.40 27.91
CA ILE A 120 -11.03 13.03 28.82
C ILE A 120 -11.20 13.73 30.18
N ASP A 121 -11.44 15.05 30.19
CA ASP A 121 -11.62 15.83 31.42
C ASP A 121 -12.86 15.39 32.23
N GLU A 122 -13.91 14.94 31.55
CA GLU A 122 -15.13 14.40 32.16
C GLU A 122 -14.98 12.97 32.69
N GLY A 123 -13.80 12.35 32.49
CA GLY A 123 -13.49 11.01 32.97
C GLY A 123 -14.22 9.89 32.21
N GLU A 124 -14.70 10.14 30.99
CA GLU A 124 -15.40 9.12 30.18
C GLU A 124 -14.53 7.86 29.96
N TYR A 125 -13.21 8.04 29.93
CA TYR A 125 -12.25 6.98 29.65
C TYR A 125 -11.66 6.31 30.90
N ASP A 126 -11.98 6.78 32.11
CA ASP A 126 -11.44 6.24 33.36
C ASP A 126 -11.75 4.74 33.53
N GLN A 127 -12.86 4.28 32.96
CA GLN A 127 -13.27 2.88 32.94
C GLN A 127 -12.31 1.95 32.17
N TYR A 128 -11.48 2.51 31.27
CA TYR A 128 -10.53 1.77 30.45
C TYR A 128 -9.09 1.86 30.97
N ILE A 129 -8.82 2.72 31.96
CA ILE A 129 -7.50 2.85 32.57
C ILE A 129 -7.37 1.79 33.67
N PRO A 130 -6.51 0.76 33.50
CA PRO A 130 -6.30 -0.23 34.55
C PRO A 130 -5.71 0.44 35.80
N LYS A 131 -6.31 0.18 36.97
CA LYS A 131 -5.87 0.67 38.28
C LYS A 131 -4.62 -0.02 38.79
#